data_AF-A0A822IXN0-F1
#
_entry.id   AF-A0A822IXN0-F1
#
_cell.length_a   1.000
_cell.length_b   1.000
_cell.length_c   1.000
_cell.angle_alpha   90.00
_cell.angle_beta   90.00
_cell.angle_gamma   90.00
#
_symmetry.space_group_name_H-M   'P 1'
#
loop_
_entity.id
_entity.type
_entity.pdbx_description
1 polymer ?
#
loop_
_entity_poly.entity_id
_entity_poly.type
_entity_poly.pdbx_seq_one_letter_code
_entity_poly.pdbx_strand_id
1 'polypeptide(L)' 'MKTNDQDRCISCKTELYGRKRYPVYSQRLAVIGYRCEDCNEKSKSPAAKKREQEMSELTKEVPKPENANMDIRKALKNS' A
#
# COMPACT_ATOMS: atom_id res chain seq x y z
N MET A 1 4.91 31.49 2.12
CA MET A 1 4.68 30.17 2.77
C MET A 1 4.28 29.19 1.67
N LYS A 2 5.06 28.13 1.43
CA LYS A 2 4.59 27.03 0.58
C LYS A 2 3.55 26.27 1.39
N THR A 3 2.27 26.35 1.03
CA THR A 3 1.28 25.43 1.56
C THR A 3 1.75 24.03 1.22
N ASN A 4 2.09 23.23 2.23
CA ASN A 4 2.44 21.82 2.06
C ASN A 4 1.14 21.08 1.70
N ASP A 5 0.69 21.23 0.46
CA ASP A 5 -0.50 20.56 -0.08
C ASP A 5 -0.36 19.03 -0.06
N GLN A 6 0.81 18.52 0.33
CA GLN A 6 1.08 17.11 0.61
C GLN A 6 0.36 16.58 1.86
N ASP A 7 -0.04 17.45 2.79
CA ASP A 7 -0.76 17.06 4.00
C ASP A 7 -2.29 17.01 3.81
N ARG A 8 -2.76 17.26 2.59
CA ARG A 8 -4.19 17.20 2.24
C ARG A 8 -4.44 16.27 1.08
N CYS A 9 -5.58 15.60 1.11
CA CYS A 9 -6.04 14.79 0.00
C CYS A 9 -6.24 15.68 -1.23
N ILE A 10 -5.57 15.35 -2.34
CA ILE A 10 -5.66 16.12 -3.59
C ILE A 10 -7.10 16.18 -4.13
N SER A 11 -7.93 15.17 -3.82
CA SER A 11 -9.30 15.03 -4.32
C SER A 11 -10.36 15.67 -3.41
N CYS A 12 -10.32 15.43 -2.09
CA CYS A 12 -11.36 15.91 -1.14
C CYS A 12 -10.86 16.93 -0.12
N LYS A 13 -9.57 17.31 -0.16
CA LYS A 13 -8.92 18.27 0.76
C LYS A 13 -8.89 17.89 2.24
N THR A 14 -9.40 16.71 2.63
CA THR A 14 -9.26 16.16 3.99
C THR A 14 -7.79 16.06 4.39
N GLU A 15 -7.50 16.35 5.66
CA GLU A 15 -6.15 16.23 6.22
C GLU A 15 -5.68 14.78 6.28
N LEU A 16 -4.40 14.58 5.97
CA LEU A 16 -3.73 13.27 5.88
C LEU A 16 -2.75 13.04 7.02
N TYR A 17 -2.67 13.94 8.01
CA TYR A 17 -1.79 13.78 9.16
C TYR A 17 -2.16 12.54 9.99
N GLY A 18 -1.16 11.72 10.33
CA GLY A 18 -1.35 10.49 11.12
C GLY A 18 -2.15 9.37 10.42
N ARG A 19 -2.46 9.49 9.12
CA ARG A 19 -3.22 8.49 8.35
C ARG A 19 -2.38 7.88 7.24
N LYS A 20 -2.80 6.70 6.74
CA LYS A 20 -2.24 6.13 5.50
C LYS A 20 -2.48 7.09 4.34
N ARG A 21 -1.43 7.35 3.56
CA ARG A 21 -1.45 8.26 2.40
C ARG A 21 -1.15 7.47 1.15
N TYR A 22 -1.90 7.73 0.09
CA TYR A 22 -1.76 7.03 -1.19
C TYR A 22 -1.18 8.01 -2.23
N PRO A 23 0.06 7.83 -2.71
CA PRO A 23 0.67 8.75 -3.66
C PRO A 23 -0.05 8.70 -5.01
N VAL A 24 -0.29 9.88 -5.59
CA VAL A 24 -0.77 10.03 -6.95
C VAL A 24 0.42 10.38 -7.84
N TYR A 25 0.63 9.59 -8.88
CA TYR A 25 1.73 9.76 -9.81
C TYR A 25 1.26 10.42 -11.11
N SER A 26 2.12 11.28 -11.67
CA SER A 26 2.01 11.75 -13.04
C SER A 26 2.37 10.64 -14.03
N GLN A 27 2.13 10.89 -15.33
CA GLN A 27 2.60 10.01 -16.41
C GLN A 27 4.12 9.78 -16.40
N ARG A 28 4.89 10.75 -15.85
CA ARG A 28 6.35 10.64 -15.69
C ARG A 28 6.77 9.98 -14.38
N LEU A 29 5.84 9.32 -13.68
CA LEU A 29 6.05 8.65 -12.39
C LEU A 29 6.52 9.58 -11.25
N ALA A 30 6.41 10.90 -11.41
CA ALA A 30 6.63 11.86 -10.33
C ALA A 30 5.39 11.96 -9.44
N VAL A 31 5.56 12.00 -8.11
CA VAL A 31 4.47 12.21 -7.15
C VAL A 31 3.94 13.64 -7.29
N ILE A 32 2.66 13.77 -7.61
CA ILE A 32 1.97 15.06 -7.77
C ILE A 32 1.07 15.41 -6.58
N GLY A 33 0.88 14.47 -5.65
CA GLY A 33 0.11 14.67 -4.43
C GLY A 33 -0.25 13.34 -3.76
N TYR A 34 -1.10 13.42 -2.75
CA TYR A 34 -1.55 12.26 -1.98
C TYR A 34 -3.08 12.21 -1.90
N ARG A 35 -3.63 11.00 -1.80
CA ARG A 35 -5.05 10.73 -1.53
C ARG A 35 -5.23 10.09 -0.16
N CYS A 36 -6.40 10.33 0.45
CA CYS A 36 -6.90 9.48 1.52
C CYS A 36 -7.34 8.12 0.96
N GLU A 37 -7.54 7.15 1.85
CA GLU A 37 -7.98 5.80 1.52
C GLU A 37 -9.27 5.79 0.68
N ASP A 38 -10.30 6.52 1.11
CA ASP A 38 -11.58 6.58 0.40
C ASP A 38 -11.45 7.10 -1.03
N CYS A 39 -10.67 8.17 -1.23
CA CYS A 39 -10.45 8.75 -2.56
C CYS A 39 -9.56 7.85 -3.42
N ASN A 40 -8.62 7.12 -2.81
CA ASN A 40 -7.81 6.15 -3.52
C ASN A 40 -8.69 5.01 -4.06
N GLU A 41 -9.53 4.40 -3.20
CA GLU A 41 -10.44 3.32 -3.59
C GLU A 41 -11.45 3.74 -4.66
N LYS A 42 -12.01 4.96 -4.55
CA LYS A 42 -12.92 5.51 -5.56
C LYS A 42 -12.25 5.75 -6.90
N SER A 43 -10.94 6.02 -6.91
CA SER A 43 -10.20 6.30 -8.13
C SER A 43 -9.73 5.06 -8.90
N LYS A 44 -9.82 3.87 -8.30
CA LYS A 44 -9.45 2.62 -8.96
C LYS A 44 -10.43 2.30 -10.08
N SER A 45 -9.90 1.99 -11.25
CA SER A 45 -10.72 1.47 -12.36
C SER A 45 -11.28 0.08 -12.01
N PRO A 46 -12.39 -0.35 -12.63
CA PRO A 46 -12.93 -1.69 -12.43
C PRO A 46 -11.89 -2.80 -12.69
N ALA A 47 -11.03 -2.62 -13.69
CA ALA A 47 -9.95 -3.56 -13.99
C ALA A 47 -8.90 -3.63 -12.88
N ALA A 48 -8.54 -2.49 -12.27
CA ALA A 48 -7.62 -2.47 -11.13
C ALA A 48 -8.22 -3.19 -9.92
N LYS A 49 -9.50 -2.96 -9.63
CA LYS A 49 -10.22 -3.68 -8.56
C LYS A 49 -10.24 -5.18 -8.78
N LYS A 50 -10.51 -5.62 -10.02
CA LYS A 50 -10.51 -7.04 -10.38
C LYS A 50 -9.15 -7.70 -10.15
N ARG A 51 -8.05 -7.04 -10.57
CA ARG A 51 -6.69 -7.56 -10.34
C ARG A 51 -6.34 -7.67 -8.87
N GLU A 52 -6.72 -6.68 -8.06
CA GLU A 52 -6.48 -6.74 -6.61
C GLU A 52 -7.27 -7.88 -5.95
N GLN A 53 -8.49 -8.13 -6.40
CA GLN A 53 -9.28 -9.27 -5.95
C GLN A 53 -8.64 -10.61 -6.35
N GLU A 54 -8.23 -10.76 -7.61
CA GLU A 54 -7.53 -11.96 -8.11
C GLU A 54 -6.24 -12.22 -7.32
N MET A 55 -5.45 -11.17 -7.04
CA MET A 55 -4.23 -11.27 -6.22
C MET A 55 -4.54 -11.65 -4.76
N SER A 56 -5.64 -11.13 -4.19
CA SER A 56 -6.09 -11.49 -2.85
C SER A 56 -6.50 -12.96 -2.78
N GLU A 57 -7.19 -13.47 -3.81
CA GLU A 57 -7.56 -14.88 -3.91
C GLU A 57 -6.32 -15.79 -4.03
N LEU A 58 -5.35 -15.43 -4.87
CA LEU A 58 -4.09 -16.17 -5.04
C LEU A 58 -3.23 -16.20 -3.77
N THR A 59 -3.24 -15.12 -2.98
CA THR A 59 -2.40 -15.02 -1.76
C THR A 59 -3.05 -15.62 -0.51
N LYS A 60 -4.36 -15.90 -0.53
CA LYS A 60 -5.04 -16.63 0.56
C LYS A 60 -4.54 -18.07 0.70
N GLU A 61 -4.15 -18.69 -0.41
CA GLU A 61 -3.70 -20.08 -0.44
C GLU A 61 -2.19 -20.23 -0.23
N VAL A 62 -1.43 -19.13 -0.18
CA VAL A 62 0.00 -19.19 0.16
C VAL A 62 0.11 -19.58 1.63
N PRO A 63 0.68 -20.76 1.95
CA PRO A 63 0.90 -21.15 3.33
C PRO A 63 1.68 -20.06 4.03
N LYS A 64 1.16 -19.53 5.13
CA LYS A 64 1.95 -18.64 5.98
C LYS A 64 3.20 -19.41 6.38
N PRO A 65 4.41 -18.82 6.26
CA PRO A 65 5.62 -19.51 6.71
C PRO A 65 5.45 -19.86 8.19
N GLU A 66 5.43 -21.16 8.50
CA GLU A 66 5.09 -21.70 9.83
C GLU A 66 6.03 -21.21 10.93
N ASN A 67 7.23 -20.71 10.58
CA ASN A 67 8.19 -20.19 11.53
C ASN A 67 8.99 -19.01 10.98
N ALA A 68 8.44 -17.78 11.09
CA ALA A 68 9.19 -16.55 10.82
C ALA A 68 10.41 -16.33 11.76
N ASN A 69 10.53 -17.11 12.83
CA ASN A 69 11.59 -17.04 13.85
C ASN A 69 12.52 -18.28 13.87
N MET A 70 12.54 -19.10 12.82
CA MET A 70 13.51 -20.20 12.75
C MET A 70 14.92 -19.61 12.55
N ASP A 71 15.61 -19.37 13.67
CA ASP A 71 17.02 -19.05 13.68
C ASP A 71 17.81 -20.28 13.21
N ILE A 72 18.19 -20.27 11.93
CA ILE A 72 18.92 -21.35 11.25
C ILE A 72 20.21 -21.72 12.01
N ARG A 73 20.76 -20.78 12.81
CA ARG A 73 21.94 -21.01 13.65
C ARG A 73 21.72 -22.01 14.79
N LYS A 74 20.48 -22.22 15.24
CA LYS A 74 20.14 -23.25 16.24
C LYS A 74 20.16 -24.66 15.64
N ALA A 75 19.75 -24.81 14.38
CA ALA A 75 19.75 -26.11 13.70
C ALA A 75 21.16 -26.62 13.39
N LEU A 76 22.11 -25.71 13.13
CA LEU A 76 23.50 -26.05 12.80
C LEU A 76 24.38 -26.40 14.00
N LYS A 77 23.92 -26.23 15.25
CA LYS A 77 24.72 -26.56 16.45
C LYS A 77 24.67 -28.02 16.89
N ASN A 78 23.82 -28.83 16.24
CA ASN A 78 23.65 -30.25 16.55
C ASN A 78 24.08 -31.16 15.38
N SER A 79 24.91 -30.66 14.46
CA SER A 79 25.53 -31.45 13.38
C SER A 79 27.02 -31.66 13.64
#